data_AF-A0A6G2D638-F1
#
_entry.id   AF-A0A6G2D638-F1
#
_cell.length_a   1.000
_cell.length_b   1.000
_cell.length_c   1.000
_cell.angle_alpha   90.00
_cell.angle_beta   90.00
_cell.angle_gamma   90.00
#
_symmetry.space_group_name_H-M   'P 1'
#
loop_
_entity.id
_entity.type
_entity.pdbx_description
1 polymer ?
#
loop_
_entity_poly.entity_id
_entity_poly.type
_entity_poly.pdbx_seq_one_letter_code
_entity_poly.pdbx_strand_id
1 'polypeptide(L)'
;MLVACLIPIYCFGQMVLQSLGQVKGHATFVKSMTTEMYQEQQNHSLAYNQRLASQNRIVDPFLAEGYEVNYQVSDDPDAVYGYLSIPSLEIMEPVYLGADYHHLG
;
A
#
# COMPACT_ATOMS: atom_id res chain seq x y z
N MET A 1 -3.29 -31.04 -27.28
CA MET A 1 -1.90 -30.97 -26.75
C MET A 1 -1.36 -29.54 -26.71
N LEU A 2 -1.40 -28.75 -27.79
CA LEU A 2 -0.90 -27.36 -27.77
C LEU A 2 -1.58 -26.44 -26.73
N VAL A 3 -2.90 -26.52 -26.57
CA VAL A 3 -3.65 -25.71 -25.57
C VAL A 3 -3.23 -26.01 -24.13
N ALA A 4 -2.86 -27.26 -23.83
CA ALA A 4 -2.45 -27.67 -22.49
C ALA A 4 -1.08 -27.09 -22.09
N CYS A 5 -0.21 -26.79 -23.07
CA CYS A 5 1.07 -26.12 -22.82
C CYS A 5 0.92 -24.60 -22.74
N LEU A 6 -0.09 -24.01 -23.38
CA LEU A 6 -0.30 -22.56 -23.39
C LEU A 6 -0.81 -22.02 -22.04
N ILE A 7 -1.64 -22.79 -21.32
CA ILE A 7 -2.22 -22.36 -20.02
C ILE A 7 -1.12 -22.12 -18.97
N PRO A 8 -0.18 -23.07 -18.70
CA PRO A 8 0.89 -22.83 -17.73
C PRO A 8 1.81 -21.68 -18.11
N ILE A 9 2.11 -21.51 -19.41
CA ILE A 9 2.96 -20.42 -19.90
C ILE A 9 2.28 -19.07 -19.66
N TYR A 10 0.97 -18.98 -19.91
CA TYR A 10 0.20 -17.77 -19.64
C TYR A 10 0.16 -17.45 -18.14
N CYS A 11 -0.16 -18.43 -17.29
CA CYS A 11 -0.18 -18.25 -15.84
C CYS A 11 1.20 -17.81 -15.30
N PHE A 12 2.27 -18.47 -15.73
CA PHE A 12 3.62 -18.10 -15.32
C PHE A 12 3.99 -16.70 -15.82
N GLY A 13 3.63 -16.36 -17.06
CA GLY A 13 3.81 -15.01 -17.59
C GLY A 13 3.13 -13.94 -16.74
N GLN A 14 1.87 -14.18 -16.32
CA GLN A 14 1.14 -13.26 -15.44
C GLN A 14 1.81 -13.10 -14.07
N MET A 15 2.25 -14.19 -13.45
CA MET A 15 2.99 -14.14 -12.17
C MET A 15 4.26 -13.31 -12.28
N VAL A 16 5.04 -13.49 -13.36
CA VAL A 16 6.26 -12.71 -13.61
C VAL A 16 5.92 -11.23 -13.80
N LEU A 17 4.89 -10.90 -14.58
CA LEU A 17 4.47 -9.52 -14.79
C LEU A 17 4.04 -8.84 -13.48
N GLN A 18 3.30 -9.55 -12.63
CA GLN A 18 2.87 -9.06 -11.33
C GLN A 18 4.08 -8.79 -10.42
N SER A 19 5.00 -9.75 -10.30
CA SER A 19 6.22 -9.60 -9.49
C SER A 19 7.09 -8.44 -9.96
N LEU A 20 7.25 -8.27 -11.29
CA LEU A 20 7.98 -7.12 -11.85
C LEU A 20 7.27 -5.79 -11.55
N GLY A 21 5.93 -5.78 -11.56
CA GLY A 21 5.12 -4.63 -11.16
C GLY A 21 5.38 -4.20 -9.72
N GLN A 22 5.34 -5.15 -8.78
CA GLN A 22 5.59 -4.91 -7.35
C GLN A 22 7.01 -4.36 -7.12
N VAL A 23 8.03 -4.99 -7.71
CA VAL A 23 9.43 -4.53 -7.58
C VAL A 23 9.62 -3.14 -8.16
N LYS A 24 9.00 -2.86 -9.32
CA LYS A 24 9.06 -1.54 -9.96
C LYS A 24 8.40 -0.48 -9.08
N GLY A 25 7.21 -0.76 -8.55
CA GLY A 25 6.50 0.16 -7.65
C GLY A 25 7.33 0.50 -6.42
N HIS A 26 7.88 -0.52 -5.76
CA HIS A 26 8.75 -0.34 -4.60
C HIS A 26 10.00 0.48 -4.94
N ALA A 27 10.68 0.16 -6.04
CA ALA A 27 11.85 0.90 -6.49
C ALA A 27 11.54 2.37 -6.80
N THR A 28 10.38 2.64 -7.41
CA THR A 28 9.91 4.01 -7.65
C THR A 28 9.67 4.76 -6.34
N PHE A 29 8.98 4.15 -5.37
CA PHE A 29 8.72 4.74 -4.06
C PHE A 29 10.02 5.09 -3.30
N VAL A 30 10.96 4.15 -3.23
CA VAL A 30 12.25 4.38 -2.57
C VAL A 30 13.04 5.48 -3.26
N LYS A 31 12.99 5.54 -4.60
CA LYS A 31 13.71 6.56 -5.37
C LYS A 31 13.09 7.94 -5.25
N SER A 32 11.77 8.04 -5.13
CA SER A 32 11.07 9.32 -4.96
C SER A 32 11.16 9.87 -3.53
N MET A 33 11.40 9.01 -2.55
CA MET A 33 11.48 9.41 -1.14
C MET A 33 12.83 10.08 -0.83
N THR A 34 12.82 11.41 -0.75
CA THR A 34 14.00 12.18 -0.29
C THR A 34 14.12 12.12 1.23
N THR A 35 15.30 12.44 1.78
CA THR A 35 15.51 12.53 3.22
C THR A 35 14.58 13.55 3.89
N GLU A 36 14.30 14.67 3.21
CA GLU A 36 13.40 15.71 3.71
C GLU A 36 11.96 15.20 3.78
N MET A 37 11.46 14.59 2.70
CA MET A 37 10.13 13.98 2.66
C MET A 37 9.97 12.87 3.70
N TYR A 38 11.01 12.04 3.88
CA TYR A 38 11.02 11.01 4.91
C TYR A 38 10.89 11.62 6.31
N GLN A 39 11.66 12.67 6.61
CA GLN A 39 11.62 13.32 7.92
C GLN A 39 10.27 14.01 8.17
N GLU A 40 9.70 14.64 7.15
CA GLU A 40 8.37 15.23 7.19
C GLU A 40 7.30 14.17 7.48
N GLN A 41 7.30 13.06 6.73
CA GLN A 41 6.39 11.94 6.95
C GLN A 41 6.52 11.36 8.37
N GLN A 42 7.75 11.21 8.89
CA GLN A 42 7.98 10.77 10.27
C GLN A 42 7.36 11.71 11.30
N ASN A 43 7.54 13.03 11.12
CA ASN A 43 7.00 14.04 12.02
C ASN A 43 5.46 14.03 12.01
N HIS A 44 4.84 13.95 10.82
CA HIS A 44 3.39 13.90 10.70
C HIS A 44 2.80 12.60 11.26
N SER A 45 3.46 11.45 11.04
CA SER A 45 3.06 10.17 11.65
C SER A 45 3.09 10.21 13.18
N LEU A 46 4.11 10.86 13.77
CA LEU A 46 4.17 11.05 15.21
C LEU A 46 3.03 11.96 15.71
N ALA A 47 2.75 13.06 15.01
CA ALA A 47 1.65 13.96 15.34
C ALA A 47 0.28 13.27 15.24
N TYR A 48 0.07 12.42 14.24
CA TYR A 48 -1.12 11.59 14.12
C TYR A 48 -1.29 10.68 15.34
N ASN A 49 -0.25 9.94 15.73
CA ASN A 49 -0.28 9.06 16.89
C ASN A 49 -0.61 9.79 18.21
N GLN A 50 -0.14 11.03 18.37
CA GLN A 50 -0.46 11.85 19.55
C GLN A 50 -1.96 12.23 19.62
N ARG A 51 -2.62 12.43 18.47
CA ARG A 51 -4.06 12.76 18.42
C ARG A 51 -4.95 11.56 18.71
N LEU A 52 -4.49 10.34 18.41
CA LEU A 52 -5.26 9.11 18.59
C LEU A 52 -5.67 8.85 20.04
N ALA A 53 -4.96 9.37 21.03
CA ALA A 53 -5.33 9.26 22.44
C ALA A 53 -6.74 9.82 22.75
N SER A 54 -7.28 10.66 21.87
CA SER A 54 -8.62 11.24 21.98
C SER A 54 -9.71 10.50 21.17
N GLN A 55 -9.34 9.49 20.36
CA GLN A 55 -10.25 8.77 19.47
C GLN A 55 -10.55 7.37 20.04
N ASN A 56 -11.84 7.00 20.11
CA ASN A 56 -12.29 5.83 20.87
C ASN A 56 -12.89 4.69 20.03
N ARG A 57 -13.05 4.85 18.71
CA ARG A 57 -13.71 3.84 17.87
C ARG A 57 -12.87 3.54 16.63
N ILE A 58 -12.45 2.30 16.51
CA ILE A 58 -11.90 1.72 15.29
C ILE A 58 -13.09 1.20 14.47
N VAL A 59 -13.11 1.54 13.18
CA VAL A 59 -14.17 1.15 12.24
C VAL A 59 -13.76 -0.13 11.53
N ASP A 60 -14.73 -0.99 11.21
CA ASP A 60 -14.49 -2.20 10.40
C ASP A 60 -14.17 -1.80 8.95
N PRO A 61 -13.00 -2.18 8.42
CA PRO A 61 -12.55 -1.78 7.09
C PRO A 61 -13.36 -2.41 5.94
N PHE A 62 -14.11 -3.50 6.17
CA PHE A 62 -14.84 -4.19 5.09
C PHE A 62 -16.33 -3.86 5.04
N LEU A 63 -16.83 -3.06 6.00
CA LEU A 63 -18.26 -2.75 6.15
C LEU A 63 -18.60 -1.28 5.99
N ALA A 64 -17.62 -0.39 6.13
CA ALA A 64 -17.87 1.05 6.17
C ALA A 64 -17.70 1.70 4.80
N GLU A 65 -18.79 1.77 4.03
CA GLU A 65 -18.86 2.71 2.90
C GLU A 65 -18.87 4.15 3.42
N GLY A 66 -17.85 4.95 3.05
CA GLY A 66 -17.87 6.41 3.25
C GLY A 66 -17.26 6.96 4.54
N TYR A 67 -16.44 6.18 5.27
CA TYR A 67 -15.65 6.73 6.38
C TYR A 67 -14.36 7.38 5.84
N GLU A 68 -14.43 8.65 5.47
CA GLU A 68 -13.26 9.43 5.04
C GLU A 68 -12.43 9.89 6.24
N VAL A 69 -11.14 9.57 6.23
CA VAL A 69 -10.19 9.96 7.28
C VAL A 69 -9.15 10.88 6.71
N ASN A 70 -9.06 12.09 7.27
CA ASN A 70 -7.96 12.98 6.99
C ASN A 70 -6.80 12.72 7.96
N TYR A 71 -5.83 11.92 7.53
CA TYR A 71 -4.66 11.56 8.32
C TYR A 71 -3.68 12.74 8.51
N GLN A 72 -3.66 13.70 7.59
CA GLN A 72 -2.70 14.82 7.56
C GLN A 72 -1.23 14.36 7.63
N VAL A 73 -0.93 13.20 7.03
CA VAL A 73 0.42 12.64 6.95
C VAL A 73 1.09 12.95 5.62
N SER A 74 0.29 13.01 4.56
CA SER A 74 0.67 13.36 3.19
C SER A 74 -0.33 14.40 2.66
N ASP A 75 0.14 15.28 1.78
CA ASP A 75 -0.70 16.21 1.03
C ASP A 75 -1.58 15.48 0.00
N ASP A 76 -1.13 14.30 -0.46
CA ASP A 76 -1.88 13.40 -1.32
C ASP A 76 -2.44 12.23 -0.49
N PRO A 77 -3.78 12.13 -0.31
CA PRO A 77 -4.44 11.04 0.42
C PRO A 77 -4.20 9.65 -0.18
N ASP A 78 -3.95 9.56 -1.48
CA ASP A 78 -3.76 8.30 -2.20
C ASP A 78 -2.28 7.94 -2.37
N ALA A 79 -1.38 8.72 -1.75
CA ALA A 79 0.04 8.42 -1.77
C ALA A 79 0.35 7.10 -1.04
N VAL A 80 1.28 6.32 -1.62
CA VAL A 80 1.85 5.15 -0.95
C VAL A 80 2.59 5.63 0.28
N TYR A 81 2.16 5.19 1.46
CA TYR A 81 2.80 5.50 2.73
C TYR A 81 4.06 4.66 2.96
N GLY A 82 4.02 3.40 2.52
CA GLY A 82 5.14 2.47 2.63
C GLY A 82 4.89 1.18 1.89
N TYR A 83 5.85 0.25 1.98
CA TYR A 83 5.70 -1.10 1.45
C TYR A 83 5.76 -2.10 2.59
N LEU A 84 4.87 -3.10 2.53
CA LEU A 84 4.84 -4.23 3.45
C LEU A 84 5.32 -5.48 2.71
N SER A 85 6.33 -6.15 3.27
CA SER A 85 6.83 -7.41 2.73
C SER A 85 6.69 -8.53 3.74
N ILE A 86 6.14 -9.66 3.29
CA ILE A 86 6.10 -10.93 4.02
C ILE A 86 6.81 -11.97 3.16
N PRO A 87 8.13 -12.18 3.35
CA PRO A 87 8.93 -13.03 2.48
C PRO A 87 8.47 -14.49 2.42
N SER A 88 7.97 -15.03 3.52
CA SER A 88 7.48 -16.42 3.59
C SER A 88 6.22 -16.67 2.77
N LEU A 89 5.49 -15.61 2.41
CA LEU A 89 4.31 -15.66 1.55
C LEU A 89 4.58 -15.04 0.18
N GLU A 90 5.81 -14.59 -0.08
CA GLU A 90 6.19 -13.87 -1.30
C GLU A 90 5.33 -12.62 -1.56
N ILE A 91 4.88 -11.97 -0.49
CA ILE A 91 4.04 -10.76 -0.57
C ILE A 91 4.94 -9.52 -0.50
N MET A 92 4.72 -8.58 -1.42
CA MET A 92 5.26 -7.23 -1.40
C MET A 92 4.21 -6.28 -1.95
N GLU A 93 3.54 -5.54 -1.07
CA GLU A 93 2.42 -4.67 -1.46
C GLU A 93 2.59 -3.25 -0.91
N PRO A 94 2.10 -2.22 -1.63
CA PRO A 94 2.02 -0.87 -1.11
C PRO A 94 0.99 -0.79 0.02
N VAL A 95 1.27 0.09 0.98
CA VAL A 95 0.36 0.45 2.07
C VAL A 95 -0.10 1.88 1.86
N TYR A 96 -1.41 2.08 1.82
CA TYR A 96 -2.07 3.39 1.73
C TYR A 96 -2.64 3.80 3.09
N LEU A 97 -2.97 5.07 3.26
CA LEU A 97 -3.60 5.58 4.49
C LEU A 97 -5.11 5.67 4.31
N GLY A 98 -5.80 4.63 4.77
CA GLY A 98 -7.22 4.44 4.55
C GLY A 98 -7.48 2.97 4.25
N ALA A 99 -8.61 2.46 4.71
CA ALA A 99 -9.03 1.10 4.44
C ALA A 99 -10.42 1.13 3.79
N ASP A 100 -10.55 1.98 2.78
CA ASP A 100 -11.74 2.06 1.94
C ASP A 100 -11.61 1.14 0.71
N TYR A 101 -12.68 1.06 -0.08
CA TYR A 101 -12.70 0.24 -1.28
C TYR A 101 -11.72 0.70 -2.38
N HIS A 102 -11.32 1.97 -2.38
CA HIS A 102 -10.35 2.47 -3.37
C HIS A 102 -8.93 1.98 -3.03
N HIS A 103 -8.58 1.92 -1.75
CA HIS A 103 -7.26 1.44 -1.30
C HIS A 103 -7.16 -0.08 -1.16
N LEU A 104 -8.27 -0.79 -0.98
CA LEU A 104 -8.32 -2.25 -0.83
C LEU A 104 -8.63 -3.03 -2.11
N GLY A 105 -9.13 -2.35 -3.16
CA GLY A 105 -9.72 -2.94 -4.36
C GLY A 105 -8.79 -3.12 -5.55
#